data_AF-A0A380EKI6-F1
#
_entry.id   AF-A0A380EKI6-F1
#
_cell.length_a   1.000
_cell.length_b   1.000
_cell.length_c   1.000
_cell.angle_alpha   90.00
_cell.angle_beta   90.00
_cell.angle_gamma   90.00
#
_symmetry.space_group_name_H-M   'P 1'
#
loop_
_entity.id
_entity.type
_entity.pdbx_description
1 polymer ?
#
loop_
_entity_poly.entity_id
_entity_poly.type
_entity_poly.pdbx_seq_one_letter_code
_entity_poly.pdbx_strand_id
1 'polypeptide(L)'
;MNTIYEPSSICMIRTPLLSVEFFNLFLNTEQIKYSDLQLNAQMKESILTTTFNLYCTLQEINFDGDNKKVRDAKESLLKYLIRMSTRPTPFGLLSGINLGHFVNEPTRLKVGNSIKNM
;
A
#
# COMPACT_ATOMS: atom_id res chain seq x y z
N MET A 1 35.76 16.09 17.37
CA MET A 1 35.51 14.76 16.77
C MET A 1 35.58 14.94 15.26
N ASN A 2 36.40 14.16 14.55
CA ASN A 2 36.38 14.18 13.09
C ASN A 2 35.14 13.42 12.61
N THR A 3 34.26 14.10 11.88
CA THR A 3 33.09 13.49 11.27
C THR A 3 33.54 12.58 10.13
N ILE A 4 33.34 11.26 10.26
CA ILE A 4 33.75 10.26 9.25
C ILE A 4 32.69 10.03 8.17
N TYR A 5 31.49 10.62 8.33
CA TYR A 5 30.38 10.49 7.40
C TYR A 5 29.48 11.73 7.46
N GLU A 6 29.17 12.29 6.30
CA GLU A 6 28.21 13.37 6.14
C GLU A 6 27.02 12.85 5.30
N PRO A 7 25.78 12.85 5.83
CA PRO A 7 24.63 12.39 5.07
C PRO A 7 24.31 13.38 3.95
N SER A 8 23.72 12.87 2.87
CA SER A 8 23.07 13.71 1.85
C SER A 8 22.00 14.59 2.51
N SER A 9 21.85 15.83 2.02
CA SER A 9 20.76 16.73 2.45
C SER A 9 19.37 16.27 1.99
N ILE A 10 19.33 15.26 1.10
CA ILE A 10 18.12 14.65 0.57
C ILE A 10 18.04 13.16 0.88
N CYS A 11 16.82 12.67 1.10
CA CYS A 11 16.49 11.25 1.22
C CYS A 11 15.34 10.86 0.29
N MET A 12 15.18 9.55 0.04
CA MET A 12 14.03 9.05 -0.71
C MET A 12 12.92 8.65 0.26
N ILE A 13 11.77 9.31 0.13
CA ILE A 13 10.52 8.92 0.79
C ILE A 13 9.80 7.93 -0.13
N ARG A 14 9.26 6.86 0.45
CA ARG A 14 8.53 5.82 -0.29
C ARG A 14 7.21 5.55 0.43
N THR A 15 6.10 5.63 -0.29
CA THR A 15 4.76 5.48 0.30
C THR A 15 3.92 4.50 -0.53
N PRO A 16 3.13 3.61 0.10
CA PRO A 16 2.13 2.83 -0.62
C PRO A 16 1.10 3.76 -1.30
N LEU A 17 0.41 3.27 -2.34
CA LEU A 17 -0.64 4.04 -3.03
C LEU A 17 -1.83 4.37 -2.11
N LEU A 18 -2.24 3.39 -1.29
CA LEU A 18 -3.35 3.48 -0.36
C LEU A 18 -2.82 3.72 1.05
N SER A 19 -3.64 4.34 1.89
CA SER A 19 -3.29 4.54 3.30
C SER A 19 -3.35 3.24 4.08
N VAL A 20 -2.64 3.18 5.22
CA VAL A 20 -2.69 2.02 6.11
C VAL A 20 -4.08 1.86 6.75
N GLU A 21 -4.84 2.94 6.88
CA GLU A 21 -6.22 2.93 7.35
C GLU A 21 -7.12 2.12 6.40
N PHE A 22 -6.86 2.14 5.08
CA PHE A 22 -7.58 1.28 4.14
C PHE A 22 -7.44 -0.21 4.51
N PHE A 23 -6.20 -0.64 4.83
CA PHE A 23 -5.97 -2.00 5.31
C PHE A 23 -6.75 -2.28 6.59
N ASN A 24 -6.65 -1.39 7.58
CA ASN A 24 -7.30 -1.59 8.88
C ASN A 24 -8.83 -1.66 8.78
N LEU A 25 -9.43 -0.84 7.90
CA LEU A 25 -10.88 -0.77 7.74
C LEU A 25 -11.46 -1.93 6.94
N PHE A 26 -10.76 -2.37 5.87
CA PHE A 26 -11.35 -3.28 4.90
C PHE A 26 -10.67 -4.64 4.79
N LEU A 27 -9.39 -4.76 5.15
CA LEU A 27 -8.57 -5.95 4.88
C LEU A 27 -8.11 -6.68 6.14
N ASN A 28 -8.08 -6.01 7.29
CA ASN A 28 -7.65 -6.58 8.57
C ASN A 28 -8.77 -7.37 9.26
N THR A 29 -9.32 -8.36 8.55
CA THR A 29 -10.41 -9.23 9.00
C THR A 29 -10.28 -10.60 8.38
N GLU A 30 -10.80 -11.63 9.05
CA GLU A 30 -10.83 -13.00 8.53
C GLU A 30 -11.85 -13.18 7.39
N GLN A 31 -12.90 -12.34 7.36
CA GLN A 31 -13.98 -12.41 6.37
C GLN A 31 -14.06 -11.12 5.57
N ILE A 32 -13.41 -11.12 4.41
CA ILE A 32 -13.40 -9.99 3.48
C ILE A 32 -14.76 -9.85 2.79
N LYS A 33 -15.39 -8.69 2.95
CA LYS A 33 -16.60 -8.30 2.20
C LYS A 33 -16.19 -7.63 0.89
N TYR A 34 -16.06 -8.41 -0.18
CA TYR A 34 -15.63 -7.89 -1.49
C TYR A 34 -16.59 -6.83 -2.08
N SER A 35 -17.86 -6.84 -1.68
CA SER A 35 -18.84 -5.80 -2.00
C SER A 35 -18.42 -4.40 -1.54
N ASP A 36 -17.69 -4.31 -0.43
CA ASP A 36 -17.35 -3.06 0.24
C ASP A 36 -16.06 -2.45 -0.35
N LEU A 37 -15.26 -3.26 -1.07
CA LEU A 37 -13.95 -2.91 -1.62
C LEU A 37 -14.00 -2.05 -2.89
N GLN A 38 -15.14 -1.41 -3.21
CA GLN A 38 -15.42 -0.68 -4.47
C GLN A 38 -14.15 -0.18 -5.18
N LEU A 39 -13.67 -0.97 -6.15
CA LEU A 39 -12.40 -0.69 -6.81
C LEU A 39 -12.52 0.56 -7.67
N ASN A 40 -11.87 1.64 -7.23
CA ASN A 40 -11.85 2.89 -7.98
C ASN A 40 -10.94 2.78 -9.22
N ALA A 41 -10.96 3.82 -10.06
CA ALA A 41 -10.19 3.84 -11.31
C ALA A 41 -8.67 3.66 -11.07
N GLN A 42 -8.12 4.30 -10.04
CA GLN A 42 -6.70 4.20 -9.70
C GLN A 42 -6.32 2.77 -9.31
N MET A 43 -7.12 2.11 -8.47
CA MET A 43 -6.86 0.73 -8.06
C MET A 43 -6.92 -0.24 -9.25
N LYS A 44 -7.90 -0.05 -10.15
CA LYS A 44 -8.04 -0.83 -11.37
C LYS A 44 -6.85 -0.65 -12.31
N GLU A 45 -6.41 0.59 -12.51
CA GLU A 45 -5.24 0.92 -13.31
C GLU A 45 -3.94 0.35 -12.71
N SER A 46 -3.79 0.42 -11.39
CA SER A 46 -2.65 -0.17 -10.69
C SER A 46 -2.60 -1.69 -10.84
N ILE A 47 -3.75 -2.37 -10.80
CA ILE A 47 -3.82 -3.81 -11.07
C ILE A 47 -3.53 -4.09 -12.56
N LEU A 48 -4.12 -3.34 -13.49
CA LEU A 48 -3.91 -3.47 -14.93
C LEU A 48 -2.43 -3.39 -15.30
N THR A 49 -1.75 -2.35 -14.84
CA THR A 49 -0.32 -2.09 -15.12
C THR A 49 0.62 -3.09 -14.46
N THR A 50 0.18 -3.74 -13.37
CA THR A 50 0.99 -4.72 -12.66
C THR A 50 0.74 -6.16 -13.09
N THR A 51 -0.51 -6.50 -13.41
CA THR A 51 -0.94 -7.85 -13.78
C THR A 51 -2.19 -7.83 -14.65
N PHE A 52 -1.96 -7.77 -15.96
CA PHE A 52 -3.02 -7.77 -16.97
C PHE A 52 -4.00 -8.96 -16.82
N ASN A 53 -3.49 -10.16 -16.56
CA ASN A 53 -4.34 -11.36 -16.43
C ASN A 53 -5.32 -11.28 -15.24
N LEU A 54 -4.87 -10.75 -14.09
CA LEU A 54 -5.76 -10.54 -12.96
C LEU A 54 -6.80 -9.48 -13.30
N TYR A 55 -6.40 -8.36 -13.90
CA TYR A 55 -7.32 -7.31 -14.34
C TYR A 55 -8.44 -7.85 -15.26
N CYS A 56 -8.09 -8.65 -16.27
CA CYS A 56 -9.08 -9.29 -17.14
C CYS A 56 -9.99 -10.24 -16.37
N THR A 57 -9.42 -11.07 -15.49
CA THR A 57 -10.19 -12.01 -14.68
C THR A 57 -11.21 -11.28 -13.79
N LEU A 58 -10.83 -10.16 -13.17
CA LEU A 58 -11.71 -9.38 -12.29
C LEU A 58 -12.90 -8.76 -13.02
N GLN A 59 -12.83 -8.58 -14.35
CA GLN A 59 -13.97 -8.10 -15.16
C GLN A 59 -14.98 -9.21 -15.48
N GLU A 60 -14.57 -10.46 -15.46
CA GLU A 60 -15.39 -11.61 -15.85
C GLU A 60 -16.03 -12.33 -14.67
N ILE A 61 -15.43 -12.23 -13.48
CA ILE A 61 -15.89 -13.00 -12.31
C ILE A 61 -17.08 -12.34 -11.62
N ASN A 62 -17.96 -13.19 -11.08
CA ASN A 62 -18.91 -12.77 -10.06
C ASN A 62 -18.27 -12.97 -8.67
N PHE A 63 -18.14 -11.88 -7.90
CA PHE A 63 -17.59 -11.91 -6.55
C PHE A 63 -18.44 -12.69 -5.53
N ASP A 64 -19.70 -12.98 -5.81
CA ASP A 64 -20.51 -13.85 -4.96
C ASP A 64 -20.28 -15.35 -5.24
N GLY A 65 -19.54 -15.68 -6.30
CA GLY A 65 -19.19 -17.05 -6.63
C GLY A 65 -18.12 -17.65 -5.72
N ASP A 66 -18.04 -18.99 -5.72
CA ASP A 66 -17.07 -19.75 -4.91
C ASP A 66 -16.33 -20.85 -5.72
N ASN A 67 -16.40 -20.79 -7.06
CA ASN A 67 -15.60 -21.69 -7.88
C ASN A 67 -14.10 -21.36 -7.75
N LYS A 68 -13.24 -22.32 -8.13
CA LYS A 68 -11.77 -22.17 -8.03
C LYS A 68 -11.25 -20.87 -8.65
N LYS A 69 -11.68 -20.52 -9.87
CA LYS A 69 -11.26 -19.29 -10.57
C LYS A 69 -11.60 -18.04 -9.74
N VAL A 70 -12.79 -17.97 -9.15
CA VAL A 70 -13.21 -16.84 -8.31
C VAL A 70 -12.39 -16.75 -7.04
N ARG A 71 -12.12 -17.88 -6.36
CA ARG A 71 -11.30 -17.91 -5.13
C ARG A 71 -9.86 -17.45 -5.40
N ASP A 72 -9.25 -17.96 -6.46
CA ASP A 72 -7.88 -17.62 -6.84
C ASP A 72 -7.77 -16.12 -7.21
N ALA A 73 -8.79 -15.57 -7.88
CA ALA A 73 -8.85 -14.14 -8.22
C ALA A 73 -9.06 -13.25 -6.98
N LYS A 74 -9.94 -13.65 -6.06
CA LYS A 74 -10.18 -12.99 -4.76
C LYS A 74 -8.90 -12.92 -3.93
N GLU A 75 -8.19 -14.05 -3.79
CA GLU A 75 -6.92 -14.13 -3.07
C GLU A 75 -5.85 -13.23 -3.72
N SER A 76 -5.76 -13.25 -5.05
CA SER A 76 -4.82 -12.41 -5.78
C SER A 76 -5.13 -10.93 -5.61
N LEU A 77 -6.40 -10.53 -5.73
CA LEU A 77 -6.84 -9.15 -5.48
C LEU A 77 -6.48 -8.72 -4.05
N LEU A 78 -6.77 -9.55 -3.05
CA LEU A 78 -6.45 -9.27 -1.66
C LEU A 78 -4.95 -9.01 -1.46
N LYS A 79 -4.07 -9.84 -2.05
CA LYS A 79 -2.61 -9.63 -2.01
C LYS A 79 -2.20 -8.26 -2.57
N TYR A 80 -2.80 -7.83 -3.67
CA TYR A 80 -2.50 -6.51 -4.26
C TYR A 80 -3.04 -5.37 -3.41
N LEU A 81 -4.25 -5.48 -2.86
CA LEU A 81 -4.83 -4.47 -1.97
C LEU A 81 -4.00 -4.29 -0.68
N ILE A 82 -3.58 -5.40 -0.06
CA ILE A 82 -2.68 -5.38 1.09
C ILE A 82 -1.36 -4.72 0.69
N ARG A 83 -0.75 -5.12 -0.43
CA ARG A 83 0.50 -4.52 -0.92
C ARG A 83 0.38 -3.01 -1.12
N MET A 84 -0.70 -2.55 -1.75
CA MET A 84 -0.95 -1.12 -2.03
C MET A 84 -1.21 -0.30 -0.77
N SER A 85 -1.57 -0.90 0.36
CA SER A 85 -1.88 -0.20 1.63
C SER A 85 -0.78 -0.33 2.69
N THR A 86 0.16 -1.28 2.55
CA THR A 86 1.11 -1.62 3.63
C THR A 86 2.57 -1.64 3.20
N ARG A 87 2.87 -1.83 1.91
CA ARG A 87 4.24 -2.06 1.44
C ARG A 87 4.75 -0.87 0.61
N PRO A 88 5.70 -0.06 1.12
CA PRO A 88 6.19 1.12 0.44
C PRO A 88 7.21 0.83 -0.69
N THR A 89 7.50 -0.44 -1.02
CA THR A 89 8.51 -0.77 -2.04
C THR A 89 8.04 -0.30 -3.44
N PRO A 90 8.74 0.64 -4.11
CA PRO A 90 8.35 1.17 -5.43
C PRO A 90 8.20 0.07 -6.48
N PHE A 91 7.01 -0.07 -7.06
CA PHE A 91 6.75 -1.02 -8.13
C PHE A 91 5.46 -0.66 -8.87
N GLY A 92 5.57 -0.39 -10.18
CA GLY A 92 4.44 0.03 -11.00
C GLY A 92 3.71 1.22 -10.35
N LEU A 93 2.38 1.14 -10.32
CA LEU A 93 1.51 2.12 -9.66
C LEU A 93 1.06 1.67 -8.26
N LEU A 94 1.76 0.74 -7.61
CA LEU A 94 1.37 0.25 -6.28
C LEU A 94 1.93 1.11 -5.13
N SER A 95 2.90 1.95 -5.42
CA SER A 95 3.61 2.80 -4.46
C SER A 95 4.33 3.93 -5.20
N GLY A 96 4.52 5.05 -4.51
CA GLY A 96 5.19 6.23 -5.03
C GLY A 96 6.51 6.52 -4.34
N ILE A 97 7.29 7.42 -4.93
CA ILE A 97 8.49 7.99 -4.33
C ILE A 97 8.39 9.52 -4.28
N ASN A 98 9.07 10.11 -3.30
CA ASN A 98 9.27 11.55 -3.23
C ASN A 98 10.67 11.84 -2.65
N LEU A 99 11.13 13.08 -2.78
CA LEU A 99 12.33 13.57 -2.11
C LEU A 99 11.95 14.13 -0.74
N GLY A 100 12.68 13.70 0.28
CA GLY A 100 12.65 14.29 1.62
C GLY A 100 13.89 15.14 1.85
N HIS A 101 13.75 16.14 2.72
CA HIS A 101 14.84 17.02 3.14
C HIS A 101 14.98 16.98 4.65
N PHE A 102 16.21 17.01 5.14
CA PHE A 102 16.47 17.22 6.56
C PHE A 102 16.27 18.69 6.91
N VAL A 103 15.54 18.95 8.00
CA VAL A 103 15.25 20.30 8.51
C VAL A 103 15.70 20.41 9.96
N ASN A 104 15.89 21.63 10.45
CA ASN A 104 16.32 21.88 11.84
C ASN A 104 15.16 21.81 12.85
N GLU A 105 13.94 21.49 12.40
CA GLU A 105 12.81 21.30 13.30
C GLU A 105 12.88 19.91 13.96
N PRO A 106 12.76 19.82 15.29
CA PRO A 106 12.83 18.56 16.00
C PRO A 106 11.63 17.67 15.65
N THR A 107 11.89 16.38 15.44
CA THR A 107 10.83 15.42 15.15
C THR A 107 10.17 15.00 16.46
N ARG A 108 8.87 15.28 16.60
CA ARG A 108 8.10 14.87 17.78
C ARG A 108 7.57 13.46 17.59
N LEU A 109 8.25 12.48 18.16
CA LEU A 109 7.83 11.08 18.13
C LEU A 109 7.05 10.75 19.39
N LYS A 110 5.81 10.27 19.21
CA LYS A 110 5.02 9.69 20.29
C LYS A 110 5.21 8.18 20.27
N VAL A 111 5.81 7.63 21.33
CA VAL A 111 6.00 6.18 21.51
C VAL A 111 5.16 5.76 22.71
N GLY A 112 4.07 5.04 22.46
CA GLY A 112 3.06 4.75 23.48
C GLY A 112 2.42 6.03 24.04
N ASN A 113 2.44 6.21 25.35
CA ASN A 113 1.91 7.41 26.03
C ASN A 113 2.97 8.50 26.29
N SER A 114 4.20 8.32 25.83
CA SER A 114 5.30 9.26 26.06
C SER A 114 5.68 9.99 24.77
N ILE A 115 5.86 11.31 24.86
CA ILE A 115 6.39 12.14 23.77
C ILE A 115 7.90 12.28 23.97
N LYS A 116 8.69 11.95 22.95
CA LYS A 116 10.13 12.22 22.90
C LYS A 116 10.43 13.24 21.79
N ASN A 117 11.27 14.21 22.11
CA ASN A 117 11.84 15.11 21.11
C ASN A 117 13.16 14.50 20.64
N MET A 118 13.29 14.32 19.33
CA MET A 118 14.52 13.89 18.66
C MET A 118 14.98 14.95 17.68
#